data_AF-A0A2E7PA08-F1
#
_entry.id   AF-A0A2E7PA08-F1
#
_cell.length_a   1.000
_cell.length_b   1.000
_cell.length_c   1.000
_cell.angle_alpha   90.00
_cell.angle_beta   90.00
_cell.angle_gamma   90.00
#
_symmetry.space_group_name_H-M   'P 1'
#
loop_
_entity.id
_entity.type
_entity.pdbx_description
1 polymer ?
#
loop_
_entity_poly.entity_id
_entity_poly.type
_entity_poly.pdbx_seq_one_letter_code
_entity_poly.pdbx_strand_id
1 'polypeptide(L)'
;MQRCLQLSRSLMMSGLLMLASPYIHAAESAADDLALLRQTPTFALGQVGFIGHISDSEQRYRRLLQSPAALELFTRLIDDGSATKEARLYAACALRKLNAAQFVQLTKGLHKEGGHVSVLHTDILQRESIQDQLQNIAQHGCADAHWR
;
A
#
# COMPACT_ATOMS: atom_id res chain seq x y z
N MET A 1 -60.43 -19.67 -49.14
CA MET A 1 -59.24 -18.89 -49.51
C MET A 1 -59.19 -17.63 -48.65
N GLN A 2 -58.33 -17.57 -47.63
CA GLN A 2 -57.63 -16.35 -47.18
C GLN A 2 -56.63 -16.71 -46.09
N ARG A 3 -55.38 -16.28 -46.30
CA ARG A 3 -54.22 -16.49 -45.42
C ARG A 3 -54.20 -15.44 -44.32
N CYS A 4 -53.71 -15.80 -43.14
CA CYS A 4 -52.77 -14.96 -42.38
C CYS A 4 -52.03 -15.80 -41.34
N LEU A 5 -50.72 -16.03 -41.59
CA LEU A 5 -49.76 -16.44 -40.57
C LEU A 5 -49.48 -15.23 -39.68
N GLN A 6 -49.41 -15.40 -38.36
CA GLN A 6 -48.41 -14.72 -37.54
C GLN A 6 -47.91 -15.63 -36.41
N LEU A 7 -46.62 -15.94 -36.48
CA LEU A 7 -45.78 -16.42 -35.38
C LEU A 7 -45.61 -15.28 -34.37
N SER A 8 -45.86 -15.53 -33.09
CA SER A 8 -45.26 -14.75 -32.00
C SER A 8 -44.45 -15.69 -31.11
N ARG A 9 -43.13 -15.64 -31.31
CA ARG A 9 -42.13 -16.21 -30.41
C ARG A 9 -42.00 -15.27 -29.21
N SER A 10 -42.51 -15.67 -28.05
CA SER A 10 -42.20 -14.96 -26.81
C SER A 10 -40.73 -15.20 -26.46
N LEU A 11 -39.94 -14.12 -26.53
CA LEU A 11 -38.56 -14.03 -26.03
C LEU A 11 -38.53 -14.35 -24.53
N MET A 12 -37.81 -15.41 -24.14
CA MET A 12 -37.25 -15.51 -22.80
C MET A 12 -36.10 -14.51 -22.69
N MET A 13 -36.35 -13.39 -22.01
CA MET A 13 -35.32 -12.41 -21.68
C MET A 13 -34.56 -12.94 -20.45
N SER A 14 -33.50 -13.71 -20.70
CA SER A 14 -32.55 -14.14 -19.69
C SER A 14 -31.87 -12.92 -19.06
N GLY A 15 -32.31 -12.54 -17.86
CA GLY A 15 -31.63 -11.60 -17.00
C GLY A 15 -30.35 -12.23 -16.45
N LEU A 16 -29.26 -12.18 -17.23
CA LEU A 16 -27.93 -12.51 -16.75
C LEU A 16 -27.44 -11.33 -15.89
N LEU A 17 -27.72 -11.38 -14.59
CA LEU A 17 -27.09 -10.51 -13.59
C LEU A 17 -25.56 -10.74 -13.66
N MET A 18 -24.86 -9.78 -14.26
CA MET A 18 -23.40 -9.70 -14.28
C MET A 18 -22.89 -9.58 -12.84
N LEU A 19 -22.54 -10.71 -12.22
CA LEU A 19 -21.74 -10.74 -11.00
C LEU A 19 -20.34 -10.22 -11.35
N ALA A 20 -20.11 -8.92 -11.19
CA ALA A 20 -18.77 -8.36 -11.29
C ALA A 20 -17.88 -9.08 -10.27
N SER A 21 -16.83 -9.73 -10.76
CA SER A 21 -15.96 -10.59 -9.96
C SER A 21 -15.19 -9.73 -8.93
N PRO A 22 -15.28 -10.03 -7.62
CA PRO A 22 -14.68 -9.20 -6.56
C PRO A 22 -13.15 -9.09 -6.66
N TYR A 23 -12.51 -9.99 -7.42
CA TYR A 23 -11.07 -10.02 -7.61
C TYR A 23 -10.52 -8.83 -8.42
N ILE A 24 -11.28 -8.34 -9.40
CA ILE A 24 -10.81 -7.25 -10.27
C ILE A 24 -10.72 -5.95 -9.46
N HIS A 25 -11.72 -5.68 -8.62
CA HIS A 25 -11.79 -4.46 -7.82
C HIS A 25 -10.70 -4.41 -6.72
N ALA A 26 -10.36 -5.55 -6.13
CA ALA A 26 -9.30 -5.63 -5.12
C ALA A 26 -7.90 -5.39 -5.72
N ALA A 27 -7.63 -5.90 -6.92
CA ALA A 27 -6.36 -5.70 -7.61
C ALA A 27 -6.17 -4.25 -8.06
N GLU A 28 -7.24 -3.63 -8.60
CA GLU A 28 -7.26 -2.22 -8.99
C GLU A 28 -7.03 -1.30 -7.79
N SER A 29 -7.74 -1.54 -6.67
CA SER A 29 -7.55 -0.80 -5.41
C SER A 29 -6.12 -0.90 -4.86
N ALA A 30 -5.47 -2.07 -4.96
CA ALA A 30 -4.09 -2.24 -4.50
C ALA A 30 -3.09 -1.52 -5.42
N ALA A 31 -3.35 -1.49 -6.72
CA ALA A 31 -2.51 -0.74 -7.67
C ALA A 31 -2.59 0.78 -7.41
N ASP A 32 -3.78 1.31 -7.17
CA ASP A 32 -4.00 2.72 -6.85
C ASP A 32 -3.35 3.10 -5.50
N ASP A 33 -3.54 2.28 -4.47
CA ASP A 33 -2.91 2.50 -3.17
C ASP A 33 -1.38 2.51 -3.28
N LEU A 34 -0.80 1.60 -4.07
CA LEU A 34 0.64 1.56 -4.31
C LEU A 34 1.12 2.80 -5.07
N ALA A 35 0.41 3.21 -6.12
CA ALA A 35 0.76 4.37 -6.93
C ALA A 35 0.76 5.66 -6.11
N LEU A 36 -0.21 5.81 -5.21
CA LEU A 36 -0.31 6.95 -4.29
C LEU A 36 0.73 6.88 -3.16
N LEU A 37 0.97 5.69 -2.59
CA LEU A 37 1.99 5.52 -1.55
C LEU A 37 3.39 5.84 -2.10
N ARG A 38 3.71 5.41 -3.33
CA ARG A 38 4.99 5.65 -4.02
C ARG A 38 5.39 7.12 -4.06
N GLN A 39 4.42 8.03 -4.05
CA GLN A 39 4.62 9.47 -4.18
C GLN A 39 4.53 10.22 -2.84
N THR A 40 4.40 9.53 -1.71
CA THR A 40 4.17 10.22 -0.43
C THR A 40 5.36 11.07 0.00
N PRO A 41 5.16 12.33 0.41
CA PRO A 41 6.27 13.21 0.81
C PRO A 41 6.64 13.10 2.29
N THR A 42 5.93 12.27 3.07
CA THR A 42 6.11 12.18 4.52
C THR A 42 5.92 10.76 5.00
N PHE A 43 6.85 10.29 5.82
CA PHE A 43 6.75 9.04 6.54
C PHE A 43 6.10 9.30 7.92
N ALA A 44 5.01 8.61 8.21
CA ALA A 44 4.21 8.84 9.41
C ALA A 44 3.54 7.54 9.83
N LEU A 45 3.87 7.03 11.02
CA LEU A 45 3.18 5.88 11.60
C LEU A 45 2.61 6.26 12.97
N GLY A 46 1.35 5.90 13.19
CA GLY A 46 0.60 6.25 14.38
C GLY A 46 -0.17 7.56 14.24
N GLN A 47 -0.63 8.07 15.39
CA GLN A 47 -1.40 9.30 15.45
C GLN A 47 -0.51 10.51 15.18
N VAL A 48 -0.86 11.28 14.15
CA VAL A 48 -0.12 12.47 13.73
C VAL A 48 -1.01 13.70 13.53
N GLY A 49 -0.39 14.88 13.53
CA GLY A 49 -1.07 16.17 13.45
C GLY A 49 -1.70 16.60 14.77
N PHE A 50 -2.15 17.86 14.83
CA PHE A 50 -2.62 18.50 16.06
C PHE A 50 -3.79 17.78 16.75
N ILE A 51 -4.77 17.31 15.96
CA ILE A 51 -5.94 16.58 16.48
C ILE A 51 -5.66 15.06 16.61
N GLY A 52 -4.51 14.58 16.10
CA GLY A 52 -4.19 13.16 16.03
C GLY A 52 -5.07 12.41 15.04
N HIS A 53 -4.48 11.95 13.94
CA HIS A 53 -5.14 11.05 13.00
C HIS A 53 -4.13 10.07 12.38
N ILE A 54 -4.63 8.97 11.82
CA ILE A 54 -3.82 8.09 10.98
C ILE A 54 -3.72 8.70 9.59
N SER A 55 -2.50 8.95 9.12
CA SER A 55 -2.24 9.56 7.81
C SER A 55 -2.79 8.70 6.66
N ASP A 56 -3.19 9.34 5.55
CA ASP A 56 -3.65 8.61 4.35
C ASP A 56 -2.60 7.62 3.83
N SER A 57 -1.32 7.99 3.90
CA SER A 57 -0.21 7.12 3.51
C SER A 57 -0.10 5.89 4.38
N GLU A 58 -0.29 6.03 5.70
CA GLU A 58 -0.35 4.88 6.60
C GLU A 58 -1.57 4.00 6.32
N GLN A 59 -2.73 4.59 6.03
CA GLN A 59 -3.93 3.81 5.67
C GLN A 59 -3.69 2.97 4.40
N ARG A 60 -3.08 3.56 3.36
CA ARG A 60 -2.69 2.85 2.13
C ARG A 60 -1.69 1.73 2.43
N TYR A 61 -0.63 2.03 3.17
CA TYR A 61 0.36 1.05 3.63
C TYR A 61 -0.31 -0.13 4.35
N ARG A 62 -1.26 0.13 5.26
CA ARG A 62 -1.98 -0.91 6.00
C ARG A 62 -2.85 -1.78 5.08
N ARG A 63 -3.57 -1.19 4.12
CA ARG A 63 -4.35 -1.95 3.12
C ARG A 63 -3.46 -2.82 2.25
N LEU A 64 -2.34 -2.28 1.77
CA LEU A 64 -1.34 -3.02 0.99
C LEU A 64 -0.73 -4.17 1.80
N LEU A 65 -0.49 -3.98 3.10
CA LEU A 65 0.05 -5.01 3.99
C LEU A 65 -0.89 -6.19 4.20
N GLN A 66 -2.20 -5.99 4.05
CA GLN A 66 -3.22 -7.05 4.13
C GLN A 66 -3.34 -7.86 2.83
N SER A 67 -2.72 -7.40 1.73
CA SER A 67 -2.77 -8.09 0.44
C SER A 67 -1.99 -9.41 0.49
N PRO A 68 -2.47 -10.49 -0.16
CA PRO A 68 -1.68 -11.71 -0.38
C PRO A 68 -0.36 -11.45 -1.12
N ALA A 69 -0.28 -10.37 -1.89
CA ALA A 69 0.90 -9.95 -2.64
C ALA A 69 1.81 -8.96 -1.87
N ALA A 70 1.55 -8.70 -0.58
CA ALA A 70 2.25 -7.65 0.18
C ALA A 70 3.77 -7.75 0.10
N LEU A 71 4.34 -8.95 0.28
CA LEU A 71 5.80 -9.13 0.22
C LEU A 71 6.38 -8.72 -1.15
N GLU A 72 5.73 -9.11 -2.24
CA GLU A 72 6.14 -8.75 -3.60
C GLU A 72 6.02 -7.24 -3.83
N LEU A 73 4.89 -6.64 -3.44
CA LEU A 73 4.62 -5.21 -3.60
C LEU A 73 5.68 -4.35 -2.88
N PHE A 74 5.98 -4.68 -1.61
CA PHE A 74 6.95 -3.92 -0.83
C PHE A 74 8.41 -4.21 -1.22
N THR A 75 8.70 -5.41 -1.73
CA THR A 75 10.03 -5.70 -2.31
C THR A 75 10.26 -4.89 -3.59
N ARG A 76 9.22 -4.70 -4.42
CA ARG A 76 9.34 -3.79 -5.57
C ARG A 76 9.48 -2.34 -5.15
N LEU A 77 8.71 -1.92 -4.14
CA LEU A 77 8.73 -0.52 -3.68
C LEU A 77 10.07 -0.13 -3.06
N ILE A 78 10.72 -1.01 -2.27
CA ILE A 78 12.01 -0.68 -1.64
C ILE A 78 13.13 -0.45 -2.68
N ASP A 79 13.07 -1.12 -3.84
CA ASP A 79 14.07 -1.06 -4.91
C ASP A 79 13.73 -0.04 -6.01
N ASP A 80 12.55 0.58 -5.95
CA ASP A 80 12.11 1.56 -6.92
C ASP A 80 12.76 2.93 -6.69
N GLY A 81 13.78 3.23 -7.48
CA GLY A 81 14.53 4.50 -7.41
C GLY A 81 13.73 5.76 -7.80
N SER A 82 12.49 5.62 -8.26
CA SER A 82 11.61 6.77 -8.52
C SER A 82 10.48 6.94 -7.50
N ALA A 83 10.36 6.03 -6.53
CA ALA A 83 9.57 6.25 -5.33
C ALA A 83 10.26 7.29 -4.44
N THR A 84 9.47 8.00 -3.64
CA THR A 84 10.03 8.83 -2.57
C THR A 84 10.74 7.97 -1.54
N LYS A 85 11.72 8.56 -0.84
CA LYS A 85 12.44 7.87 0.24
C LYS A 85 11.50 7.52 1.40
N GLU A 86 10.50 8.36 1.64
CA GLU A 86 9.44 8.16 2.61
C GLU A 86 8.57 6.93 2.25
N ALA A 87 8.18 6.77 0.98
CA ALA A 87 7.48 5.58 0.51
C ALA A 87 8.32 4.30 0.72
N ARG A 88 9.62 4.40 0.47
CA ARG A 88 10.57 3.30 0.66
C ARG A 88 10.77 2.97 2.14
N LEU A 89 10.60 3.91 3.07
CA LEU A 89 10.55 3.60 4.50
C LEU A 89 9.28 2.85 4.91
N TYR A 90 8.11 3.16 4.33
CA TYR A 90 6.93 2.29 4.49
C TYR A 90 7.21 0.86 4.00
N ALA A 91 7.91 0.71 2.87
CA ALA A 91 8.33 -0.60 2.38
C ALA A 91 9.27 -1.31 3.37
N ALA A 92 10.26 -0.61 3.91
CA ALA A 92 11.15 -1.17 4.94
C ALA A 92 10.34 -1.69 6.14
N CYS A 93 9.36 -0.92 6.61
CA CYS A 93 8.45 -1.35 7.68
C CYS A 93 7.68 -2.63 7.35
N ALA A 94 7.08 -2.71 6.16
CA ALA A 94 6.39 -3.93 5.73
C ALA A 94 7.34 -5.13 5.68
N LEU A 95 8.53 -4.95 5.08
CA LEU A 95 9.51 -6.03 4.94
C LEU A 95 10.03 -6.50 6.30
N ARG A 96 10.18 -5.60 7.27
CA ARG A 96 10.54 -5.97 8.64
C ARG A 96 9.49 -6.87 9.30
N LYS A 97 8.21 -6.67 8.99
CA LYS A 97 7.08 -7.47 9.49
C LYS A 97 6.93 -8.79 8.74
N LEU A 98 7.04 -8.76 7.42
CA LEU A 98 6.78 -9.90 6.53
C LEU A 98 7.97 -10.86 6.45
N ASN A 99 9.20 -10.35 6.53
CA ASN A 99 10.42 -11.12 6.34
C ASN A 99 11.62 -10.52 7.10
N ALA A 100 11.52 -10.57 8.43
CA ALA A 100 12.55 -10.05 9.33
C ALA A 100 13.97 -10.57 9.05
N ALA A 101 14.10 -11.85 8.68
CA ALA A 101 15.38 -12.50 8.43
C ALA A 101 16.13 -11.90 7.24
N GLN A 102 15.42 -11.38 6.24
CA GLN A 102 16.02 -10.77 5.05
C GLN A 102 16.02 -9.24 5.08
N PHE A 103 15.55 -8.60 6.16
CA PHE A 103 15.40 -7.15 6.26
C PHE A 103 16.66 -6.40 5.81
N VAL A 104 17.82 -6.71 6.43
CA VAL A 104 19.10 -6.02 6.13
C VAL A 104 19.48 -6.16 4.66
N GLN A 105 19.25 -7.34 4.08
CA GLN A 105 19.58 -7.58 2.68
C GLN A 105 18.64 -6.82 1.74
N LEU A 106 17.34 -6.81 2.04
CA LEU A 106 16.31 -6.15 1.23
C LEU A 106 16.39 -4.63 1.31
N THR A 107 16.84 -4.05 2.43
CA THR A 107 16.96 -2.60 2.59
C THR A 107 18.36 -2.06 2.25
N LYS A 108 19.29 -2.92 1.81
CA LYS A 108 20.69 -2.54 1.53
C LYS A 108 20.81 -1.44 0.49
N GLY A 109 19.96 -1.46 -0.55
CA GLY A 109 19.93 -0.43 -1.59
C GLY A 109 19.61 0.94 -1.02
N LEU A 110 18.51 1.04 -0.28
CA LEU A 110 18.09 2.28 0.39
C LEU A 110 19.12 2.75 1.44
N HIS A 111 19.68 1.83 2.23
CA HIS A 111 20.73 2.16 3.19
C HIS A 111 21.97 2.76 2.52
N LYS A 112 22.42 2.17 1.40
CA LYS A 112 23.60 2.66 0.65
C LYS A 112 23.34 4.03 0.02
N GLU A 113 22.13 4.26 -0.47
CA GLU A 113 21.74 5.56 -1.04
C GLU A 113 21.72 6.65 0.03
N GLY A 114 21.20 6.33 1.22
CA GLY A 114 21.14 7.24 2.36
C GLY A 114 20.40 8.55 2.07
N GLY A 115 20.72 9.56 2.87
CA GLY A 115 20.10 10.88 2.83
C GLY A 115 19.06 11.03 3.94
N HIS A 116 18.10 11.93 3.72
CA HIS A 116 17.12 12.29 4.74
C HIS A 116 15.70 12.15 4.20
N VAL A 117 14.79 11.85 5.12
CA VAL A 117 13.34 11.75 4.92
C VAL A 117 12.63 12.75 5.81
N SER A 118 11.43 13.18 5.39
CA SER A 118 10.53 13.94 6.24
C SER A 118 9.69 12.95 7.07
N VAL A 119 9.91 12.93 8.39
CA VAL A 119 9.22 12.05 9.33
C VAL A 119 8.32 12.88 10.22
N LEU A 120 7.03 12.51 10.29
CA LEU A 120 6.06 13.18 11.15
C LEU A 120 5.84 12.33 12.39
N HIS A 121 6.29 12.86 13.52
CA HIS A 121 6.07 12.30 14.83
C HIS A 121 5.08 13.17 15.59
N THR A 122 3.94 12.61 15.98
CA THR A 122 2.86 13.39 16.63
C THR A 122 2.54 14.63 15.78
N ASP A 123 2.74 15.84 16.28
CA ASP A 123 2.53 17.10 15.57
C ASP A 123 3.83 17.76 15.04
N ILE A 124 4.97 17.07 15.09
CA ILE A 124 6.28 17.60 14.72
C ILE A 124 6.82 16.90 13.45
N LEU A 125 7.03 17.68 12.39
CA LEU A 125 7.71 17.23 11.18
C LEU A 125 9.22 17.45 11.30
N GLN A 126 10.01 16.38 11.19
CA GLN A 126 11.46 16.38 11.31
C GLN A 126 12.12 15.82 10.06
N ARG A 127 13.38 16.22 9.82
CA ARG A 127 14.22 15.62 8.78
C ARG A 127 15.17 14.64 9.44
N GLU A 128 15.04 13.38 9.08
CA GLU A 128 15.75 12.28 9.75
C GLU A 128 16.57 11.46 8.77
N SER A 129 17.70 10.92 9.26
CA SER A 129 18.60 10.07 8.50
C SER A 129 17.92 8.77 8.11
N ILE A 130 18.04 8.37 6.83
CA ILE A 130 17.57 7.06 6.37
C ILE A 130 18.29 5.93 7.11
N GLN A 131 19.59 6.08 7.36
CA GLN A 131 20.36 5.03 8.05
C GLN A 131 19.85 4.83 9.48
N ASP A 132 19.56 5.91 10.20
CA ASP A 132 19.07 5.85 11.57
C ASP A 132 17.66 5.25 11.61
N GLN A 133 16.81 5.64 10.65
CA GLN A 133 15.48 5.07 10.49
C GLN A 133 15.54 3.56 10.21
N LEU A 134 16.37 3.12 9.25
CA LEU A 134 16.53 1.70 8.95
C LEU A 134 17.12 0.91 10.12
N GLN A 135 18.06 1.49 10.87
CA GLN A 135 18.60 0.88 12.08
C GLN A 135 17.52 0.73 13.15
N ASN A 136 16.74 1.78 13.38
CA ASN A 136 15.63 1.76 14.33
C ASN A 136 14.58 0.71 13.95
N ILE A 137 14.20 0.63 12.67
CA ILE A 137 13.27 -0.38 12.16
C ILE A 137 13.83 -1.80 12.34
N ALA A 138 15.13 -2.02 12.09
CA ALA A 138 15.75 -3.33 12.28
C ALA A 138 15.63 -3.79 13.74
N GLN A 139 15.98 -2.89 14.67
CA GLN A 139 16.09 -3.17 16.10
C GLN A 139 14.73 -3.27 16.79
N HIS A 140 13.84 -2.32 16.53
CA HIS A 140 12.60 -2.13 17.29
C HIS A 140 11.34 -2.45 16.48
N GLY A 141 11.47 -2.71 15.18
CA GLY A 141 10.32 -2.72 14.29
C GLY A 141 9.82 -1.31 14.02
N CYS A 142 8.60 -1.20 13.51
CA CYS A 142 7.96 0.09 13.26
C CYS A 142 6.93 0.38 14.34
N ALA A 143 6.78 1.66 14.69
CA ALA A 143 5.79 2.12 15.65
C ALA A 143 4.40 2.19 14.98
N ASP A 144 3.84 1.05 14.58
CA ASP A 144 2.40 0.99 14.33
C ASP A 144 1.68 1.01 15.68
N ALA A 145 0.99 2.11 15.97
CA ALA A 145 0.09 2.18 17.12
C ALA A 145 -0.83 0.94 17.09
N HIS A 146 -0.85 0.18 18.19
CA HIS A 146 -1.63 -1.04 18.38
C HIS A 146 -3.03 -0.88 17.79
N TRP A 147 -3.28 -1.48 16.63
CA TRP A 147 -4.62 -1.65 16.11
C TRP A 147 -4.99 -3.12 16.32
N ARG A 148 -6.03 -3.34 17.12
CA ARG A 148 -6.87 -4.54 17.08
C ARG A 148 -8.20 -4.11 16.49
#